data_AF-A8UCL6-F1
#
_entry.id   AF-A8UCL6-F1
#
_cell.length_a   1.000
_cell.length_b   1.000
_cell.length_c   1.000
_cell.angle_alpha   90.00
_cell.angle_beta   90.00
_cell.angle_gamma   90.00
#
_symmetry.space_group_name_H-M   'P 1'
#
loop_
_entity.id
_entity.type
_entity.pdbx_description
1 polymer ?
#
loop_
_entity_poly.entity_id
_entity_poly.type
_entity_poly.pdbx_seq_one_letter_code
_entity_poly.pdbx_strand_id
1 'polypeptide(L)'
;MSSNNNGFADMSKHFGKLVKVDVEKISLDSLQEAAEYYVEKMIPNIPVSLMKKKHAKDHIKVEIQDEQVAVIFEDTAFYWRFIENGTVNLKAQHFASGTWEQNQEKIQDIMTKKLIEELG
;
A
#
# COMPACT_ATOMS: atom_id res chain seq x y z
N MET A 1 2.44 -48.30 12.78
CA MET A 1 3.07 -47.00 13.05
C MET A 1 1.95 -46.00 13.21
N SER A 2 1.57 -45.70 14.46
CA SER A 2 0.45 -44.80 14.74
C SER A 2 0.85 -43.39 14.36
N SER A 3 0.15 -42.80 13.39
CA SER A 3 0.23 -41.36 13.11
C SER A 3 -0.20 -40.65 14.38
N ASN A 4 0.76 -40.09 15.12
CA ASN A 4 0.50 -39.26 16.28
C ASN A 4 -0.11 -37.93 15.80
N ASN A 5 -1.40 -37.93 15.48
CA ASN A 5 -2.22 -36.73 15.26
C ASN A 5 -2.53 -36.11 16.63
N ASN A 6 -1.48 -35.64 17.29
CA ASN A 6 -1.58 -34.92 18.55
C ASN A 6 -1.83 -33.44 18.22
N GLY A 7 -3.06 -32.97 18.40
CA GLY A 7 -3.42 -31.57 18.20
C GLY A 7 -2.61 -30.58 19.04
N PHE A 8 -2.01 -31.01 20.16
CA PHE A 8 -1.06 -30.21 20.95
C PHE A 8 0.31 -30.09 20.27
N ALA A 9 0.79 -31.14 19.61
CA ALA A 9 2.03 -31.07 18.83
C ALA A 9 1.87 -30.18 17.59
N ASP A 10 0.69 -30.20 16.96
CA ASP A 10 0.37 -29.33 15.83
C ASP A 10 0.22 -27.87 16.27
N MET A 11 -0.46 -27.61 17.39
CA MET A 11 -0.50 -26.30 18.04
C MET A 11 0.89 -25.80 18.43
N SER A 12 1.74 -26.64 19.03
CA SER A 12 3.10 -26.26 19.43
C SER A 12 3.97 -25.91 18.22
N LYS A 13 3.82 -26.62 17.09
CA LYS A 13 4.49 -26.25 15.83
C LYS A 13 3.99 -24.92 15.29
N HIS A 14 2.68 -24.65 15.31
CA HIS A 14 2.14 -23.35 14.93
C HIS A 14 2.65 -22.22 15.83
N PHE A 15 2.60 -22.37 17.16
CA PHE A 15 3.18 -21.39 18.07
C PHE A 15 4.68 -21.20 17.84
N GLY A 16 5.42 -22.29 17.59
CA GLY A 16 6.85 -22.23 17.27
C GLY A 16 7.16 -21.53 15.94
N LYS A 17 6.24 -21.57 14.95
CA LYS A 17 6.32 -20.76 13.73
C LYS A 17 6.03 -19.30 14.06
N LEU A 18 4.93 -18.99 14.75
CA LEU A 18 4.55 -17.62 15.13
C LEU A 18 5.66 -16.89 15.90
N VAL A 19 6.34 -17.57 16.83
CA VAL A 19 7.45 -17.00 17.60
C VAL A 19 8.69 -16.69 16.74
N LYS A 20 8.85 -17.36 15.59
CA LYS A 20 9.95 -17.11 14.64
C LYS A 20 9.60 -16.06 13.59
N VAL A 21 8.31 -15.80 13.38
CA VAL A 21 7.79 -14.89 12.38
C VAL A 21 7.71 -13.50 12.99
N ASP A 22 8.42 -12.54 12.39
CA ASP A 22 8.34 -11.13 12.76
C ASP A 22 7.10 -10.51 12.08
N VAL A 23 5.96 -10.62 12.75
CA VAL A 23 4.64 -10.20 12.22
C VAL A 23 4.61 -8.70 11.92
N GLU A 24 5.29 -7.88 12.73
CA GLU A 24 5.36 -6.44 12.53
C GLU A 24 6.11 -6.11 11.23
N LYS A 25 7.28 -6.74 11.03
CA LYS A 25 8.04 -6.57 9.80
C LYS A 25 7.28 -7.02 8.57
N ILE A 26 6.64 -8.19 8.61
CA ILE A 26 5.84 -8.69 7.50
C ILE A 26 4.68 -7.75 7.19
N SER A 27 4.02 -7.20 8.21
CA SER A 27 2.96 -6.22 8.04
C SER A 27 3.48 -4.97 7.34
N LEU A 28 4.64 -4.43 7.76
CA LEU A 28 5.24 -3.26 7.13
C LEU A 28 5.64 -3.52 5.68
N ASP A 29 6.25 -4.67 5.39
CA ASP A 29 6.63 -5.08 4.03
C ASP A 29 5.40 -5.24 3.13
N SER A 30 4.29 -5.76 3.66
CA SER A 30 3.01 -5.87 2.94
C SER A 30 2.36 -4.51 2.69
N LEU A 31 2.40 -3.61 3.68
CA LEU A 31 1.90 -2.24 3.54
C LEU A 31 2.73 -1.44 2.52
N GLN A 32 4.04 -1.64 2.51
CA GLN A 32 4.94 -1.01 1.54
C GLN A 32 4.64 -1.47 0.12
N GLU A 33 4.53 -2.78 -0.11
CA GLU A 33 4.20 -3.33 -1.43
C GLU A 33 2.83 -2.84 -1.92
N ALA A 34 1.85 -2.77 -1.03
CA ALA A 34 0.53 -2.23 -1.34
C ALA A 34 0.58 -0.74 -1.73
N ALA A 35 1.37 0.07 -1.01
CA ALA A 35 1.57 1.48 -1.31
C ALA A 35 2.31 1.69 -2.64
N GLU A 36 3.35 0.90 -2.91
CA GLU A 36 4.09 0.94 -4.17
C GLU A 36 3.19 0.58 -5.36
N TYR A 37 2.37 -0.47 -5.23
CA TYR A 37 1.39 -0.85 -6.24
C TYR A 37 0.36 0.27 -6.48
N TYR A 38 -0.15 0.87 -5.41
CA TYR A 38 -1.08 2.01 -5.54
C TYR A 38 -0.43 3.19 -6.27
N VAL A 39 0.82 3.55 -5.94
CA VAL A 39 1.56 4.62 -6.63
C VAL A 39 1.76 4.29 -8.11
N GLU A 40 2.12 3.05 -8.45
CA GLU A 40 2.28 2.58 -9.83
C GLU A 40 1.00 2.79 -10.65
N LYS A 41 -0.17 2.50 -10.06
CA LYS A 41 -1.46 2.71 -10.73
C LYS A 41 -1.93 4.15 -10.73
N MET A 42 -1.50 4.95 -9.75
CA MET A 42 -1.89 6.35 -9.63
C MET A 42 -1.13 7.25 -10.61
N ILE A 43 0.18 7.03 -10.79
CA ILE A 43 1.05 7.89 -11.61
C ILE A 43 0.48 8.17 -13.02
N PRO A 44 -0.01 7.18 -13.78
CA PRO A 44 -0.57 7.40 -15.11
C PRO A 44 -1.83 8.28 -15.11
N ASN A 45 -2.57 8.30 -14.01
CA ASN A 45 -3.83 9.03 -13.88
C ASN A 45 -3.62 10.49 -13.45
N ILE A 46 -2.41 10.86 -13.06
CA ILE A 46 -2.10 12.22 -12.64
C ILE A 46 -2.01 13.12 -13.88
N PRO A 47 -2.84 14.16 -13.97
CA PRO A 47 -2.82 15.06 -15.11
C PRO A 47 -1.50 15.84 -15.17
N VAL A 48 -0.94 15.90 -16.38
CA VAL A 48 0.25 16.69 -16.69
C VAL A 48 -0.12 17.83 -17.63
N SER A 49 0.44 19.00 -17.38
CA SER A 49 0.28 20.14 -18.30
C SER A 49 1.33 20.07 -19.40
N LEU A 50 1.13 20.82 -20.49
CA LEU A 50 2.12 20.94 -21.58
C LEU A 50 3.38 21.74 -21.18
N MET A 51 3.41 22.30 -19.96
CA MET A 51 4.54 23.07 -19.47
C MET A 51 5.69 22.14 -19.06
N LYS A 52 6.93 22.50 -19.41
CA LYS A 52 8.14 21.73 -19.09
C LYS A 52 8.59 21.83 -17.62
N LYS A 53 7.67 22.04 -16.68
CA LYS A 53 7.96 22.12 -15.24
C LYS A 53 7.74 20.75 -14.60
N LYS A 54 8.34 20.51 -13.42
CA LYS A 54 8.01 19.33 -12.61
C LYS A 54 6.51 19.31 -12.29
N HIS A 55 5.90 18.13 -12.40
CA HIS A 55 4.49 17.88 -12.14
C HIS A 55 4.31 17.09 -10.84
N ALA A 56 3.08 16.97 -10.34
CA ALA A 56 2.79 16.30 -9.08
C ALA A 56 3.26 14.83 -9.11
N LYS A 57 3.18 14.19 -10.28
CA LYS A 57 3.68 12.83 -10.47
C LYS A 57 5.19 12.65 -10.21
N ASP A 58 5.97 13.72 -10.37
CA ASP A 58 7.43 13.69 -10.22
C ASP A 58 7.86 13.86 -8.75
N HIS A 59 6.90 14.05 -7.83
CA HIS A 59 7.11 14.34 -6.42
C HIS A 59 6.39 13.33 -5.52
N ILE A 60 6.13 12.11 -6.00
CA ILE A 60 5.49 11.07 -5.19
C ILE A 60 6.53 10.15 -4.60
N LYS A 61 6.37 9.84 -3.32
CA LYS A 61 7.20 8.88 -2.61
C LYS A 61 6.34 8.04 -1.66
N VAL A 62 6.75 6.78 -1.46
CA VAL A 62 6.28 5.95 -0.36
C VAL A 62 7.26 6.11 0.79
N GLU A 63 6.76 6.47 1.97
CA GLU A 63 7.57 6.67 3.17
C GLU A 63 7.03 5.84 4.33
N ILE A 64 7.94 5.20 5.06
CA ILE A 64 7.62 4.51 6.31
C ILE A 64 7.80 5.53 7.44
N GLN A 65 6.71 5.85 8.13
CA GLN A 65 6.68 6.72 9.31
C GLN A 65 6.26 5.86 10.50
N ASP A 66 7.20 5.62 11.42
CA ASP A 66 7.02 4.72 12.57
C ASP A 66 6.53 3.32 12.14
N GLU A 67 5.27 3.01 12.41
CA GLU A 67 4.59 1.74 12.09
C GLU A 67 3.60 1.87 10.92
N GLN A 68 3.71 2.93 10.11
CA GLN A 68 2.77 3.23 9.03
C GLN A 68 3.50 3.49 7.72
N VAL A 69 2.85 3.10 6.62
CA VAL A 69 3.30 3.39 5.26
C VAL A 69 2.41 4.45 4.67
N ALA A 70 3.00 5.58 4.26
CA ALA A 70 2.30 6.72 3.69
C ALA A 70 2.76 7.01 2.26
N VAL A 71 1.82 7.38 1.40
CA VAL A 71 2.10 7.93 0.08
C VAL A 71 2.09 9.45 0.19
N ILE A 72 3.25 10.06 0.00
CA ILE A 72 3.45 11.50 0.20
C ILE A 72 3.76 12.20 -1.12
N PHE A 73 3.32 13.45 -1.20
CA PHE A 73 3.66 14.39 -2.26
C PHE A 73 4.66 15.42 -1.70
N GLU A 74 5.90 15.37 -2.16
CA GLU A 74 7.01 16.19 -1.67
C GLU A 74 6.96 17.65 -2.18
N ASP A 75 7.73 18.53 -1.53
CA ASP A 75 7.94 19.92 -1.93
C ASP A 75 6.64 20.73 -2.14
N THR A 76 6.53 21.35 -3.32
CA THR A 76 5.42 22.19 -3.75
C THR A 76 4.25 21.39 -4.26
N ALA A 77 4.31 20.04 -4.24
CA ALA A 77 3.25 19.22 -4.79
C ALA A 77 1.93 19.29 -4.00
N PHE A 78 1.82 20.09 -2.92
CA PHE A 78 0.57 20.39 -2.20
C PHE A 78 -0.61 20.73 -3.13
N TYR A 79 -0.34 21.27 -4.33
CA TYR A 79 -1.37 21.57 -5.32
C TYR A 79 -2.10 20.33 -5.86
N TRP A 80 -1.57 19.12 -5.64
CA TRP A 80 -2.22 17.85 -5.98
C TRP A 80 -3.64 17.78 -5.41
N ARG A 81 -3.86 18.35 -4.21
CA ARG A 81 -5.17 18.37 -3.55
C ARG A 81 -6.20 19.18 -4.33
N PHE A 82 -5.79 20.27 -4.98
CA PHE A 82 -6.67 21.07 -5.82
C PHE A 82 -6.98 20.39 -7.15
N ILE A 83 -6.03 19.62 -7.69
CA ILE A 83 -6.26 18.81 -8.89
C ILE A 83 -7.24 17.67 -8.57
N GLU A 84 -7.03 17.02 -7.43
CA GLU A 84 -7.86 15.91 -6.96
C GLU A 84 -9.30 16.35 -6.72
N ASN A 85 -9.50 17.41 -5.93
CA ASN A 85 -10.81 17.84 -5.44
C ASN A 85 -11.46 18.93 -6.31
N GLY A 86 -10.71 19.50 -7.25
CA GLY A 86 -11.14 20.66 -8.01
C GLY A 86 -11.07 21.97 -7.22
N THR A 87 -11.34 23.06 -7.93
CA THR A 87 -11.54 24.41 -7.38
C THR A 87 -12.68 25.08 -8.14
N VAL A 88 -13.03 26.32 -7.80
CA VAL A 88 -14.08 27.09 -8.51
C VAL A 88 -13.86 27.11 -10.03
N ASN A 89 -12.59 27.15 -10.48
CA ASN A 89 -12.23 27.24 -11.90
C ASN A 89 -11.58 25.96 -12.47
N LEU A 90 -11.49 24.89 -11.68
CA LEU A 90 -10.82 23.64 -12.08
C LEU A 90 -11.68 22.44 -11.72
N LYS A 91 -12.00 21.60 -12.70
CA LYS A 91 -12.74 20.35 -12.44
C LYS A 91 -11.86 19.35 -11.71
N ALA A 92 -12.43 18.71 -10.68
CA ALA A 92 -11.83 17.60 -9.96
C ALA A 92 -11.46 16.44 -10.91
N GLN A 93 -10.29 15.85 -10.69
CA GLN A 93 -9.75 14.76 -11.52
C GLN A 93 -9.85 13.40 -10.84
N HIS A 94 -10.01 13.35 -9.51
CA HIS A 94 -10.20 12.11 -8.74
C HIS A 94 -9.17 11.03 -9.08
N PHE A 95 -7.92 11.41 -9.31
CA PHE A 95 -6.88 10.48 -9.69
C PHE A 95 -6.44 9.63 -8.50
N ALA A 96 -6.45 10.19 -7.28
CA ALA A 96 -6.10 9.45 -6.07
C ALA A 96 -7.28 8.58 -5.62
N SER A 97 -8.45 9.17 -5.39
CA SER A 97 -9.64 8.43 -4.94
C SER A 97 -10.09 7.41 -5.99
N GLY A 98 -10.06 7.77 -7.27
CA GLY A 98 -10.42 6.87 -8.37
C GLY A 98 -9.44 5.70 -8.52
N THR A 99 -8.13 5.92 -8.32
CA THR A 99 -7.16 4.82 -8.32
C THR A 99 -7.40 3.87 -7.15
N TRP A 100 -7.71 4.39 -5.96
CA TRP A 100 -8.03 3.58 -4.79
C TRP A 100 -9.26 2.71 -5.07
N GLU A 101 -10.38 3.33 -5.48
CA GLU A 101 -11.63 2.62 -5.75
C GLU A 101 -11.48 1.51 -6.81
N GLN A 102 -10.70 1.76 -7.87
CA GLN A 102 -10.48 0.78 -8.94
C GLN A 102 -9.58 -0.39 -8.53
N ASN A 103 -8.73 -0.22 -7.51
CA ASN A 103 -7.70 -1.19 -7.15
C ASN A 103 -7.84 -1.71 -5.72
N GLN A 104 -8.91 -1.34 -5.01
CA GLN A 104 -9.08 -1.59 -3.58
C GLN A 104 -8.93 -3.07 -3.22
N GLU A 105 -9.59 -3.97 -3.96
CA GLU A 105 -9.52 -5.41 -3.74
C GLU A 105 -8.08 -5.92 -3.87
N LYS A 106 -7.37 -5.50 -4.93
CA LYS A 106 -5.99 -5.92 -5.17
C LYS A 106 -5.02 -5.39 -4.12
N ILE A 107 -5.23 -4.15 -3.67
CA ILE A 107 -4.45 -3.53 -2.59
C ILE A 107 -4.67 -4.30 -1.28
N GLN A 108 -5.91 -4.65 -0.95
CA GLN A 108 -6.25 -5.47 0.22
C GLN A 108 -5.64 -6.88 0.15
N ASP A 109 -5.64 -7.50 -1.03
CA ASP A 109 -4.98 -8.79 -1.25
C ASP A 109 -3.48 -8.69 -0.97
N ILE A 110 -2.78 -7.66 -1.48
CA ILE A 110 -1.34 -7.49 -1.26
C ILE A 110 -1.04 -7.30 0.24
N MET A 111 -1.87 -6.53 0.94
CA MET A 111 -1.71 -6.31 2.39
C MET A 111 -1.86 -7.61 3.20
N THR A 112 -2.73 -8.52 2.78
CA THR A 112 -3.08 -9.72 3.55
C THR A 112 -2.34 -10.97 3.13
N LYS A 113 -1.87 -11.05 1.87
CA LYS A 113 -1.27 -12.26 1.29
C LYS A 113 -0.06 -12.76 2.07
N LYS A 114 0.93 -11.90 2.36
CA LYS A 114 2.14 -12.33 3.08
C LYS A 114 1.83 -12.75 4.51
N LEU A 115 0.88 -12.08 5.16
CA LEU A 115 0.41 -12.49 6.50
C LEU A 115 -0.21 -13.89 6.45
N ILE A 116 -1.05 -14.18 5.46
CA ILE A 116 -1.68 -15.51 5.32
C ILE A 116 -0.63 -16.58 4.99
N GLU A 117 0.34 -16.28 4.11
CA GLU A 117 1.40 -17.23 3.71
C GLU A 117 2.32 -17.60 4.88
N GLU A 118 2.63 -16.66 5.77
CA GLU A 118 3.52 -16.90 6.91
C GLU A 118 2.80 -17.43 8.15
N LEU A 119 1.50 -17.13 8.31
CA LEU A 119 0.68 -17.62 9.43
C LEU A 119 0.03 -19.00 9.15
N GLY A 120 -0.09 -19.40 7.88
CA GLY A 120 -0.61 -20.71 7.43
C GLY A 120 0.33 -21.91 7.66
#